data_AF-A0A7Y4H595-F1
#
_entry.id   AF-A0A7Y4H595-F1
#
_cell.length_a   1.000
_cell.length_b   1.000
_cell.length_c   1.000
_cell.angle_alpha   90.00
_cell.angle_beta   90.00
_cell.angle_gamma   90.00
#
_symmetry.space_group_name_H-M   'P 1'
#
loop_
_entity.id
_entity.type
_entity.pdbx_description
1 polymer ?
#
loop_
_entity_poly.entity_id
_entity_poly.type
_entity_poly.pdbx_seq_one_letter_code
_entity_poly.pdbx_strand_id
1 'polypeptide(L)'
;MAAGLALVAALAAMCLWSSPAAADFRLCNNTSSRVGIALGYKDAEGWTTEGWWNVSSRTCETLLRGTLVARYYYIYALDYDRGGEWSGQAFMCSRDKEFTIKGTENCLARGYDRTGFFEVDTGEQRAWTVQLTEANEQPAQRVPGIPGTMGPGGPGGVPGLPNQPGGPGLPPAPAPKQ
;
A
#
# COMPACT_ATOMS: atom_id res chain seq x y z
N MET A 1 39.81 -15.33 46.19
CA MET A 1 40.18 -14.79 44.87
C MET A 1 39.61 -15.61 43.69
N ALA A 2 39.47 -16.94 43.78
CA ALA A 2 38.91 -17.76 42.69
C ALA A 2 37.41 -17.53 42.40
N ALA A 3 36.59 -17.22 43.42
CA ALA A 3 35.14 -17.02 43.26
C ALA A 3 34.77 -15.75 42.45
N GLY A 4 35.60 -14.70 42.49
CA GLY A 4 35.37 -13.46 41.73
C GLY A 4 35.64 -13.64 40.23
N LEU A 5 36.63 -14.47 39.86
CA LEU A 5 36.93 -14.77 38.46
C LEU A 5 35.81 -15.56 37.78
N ALA A 6 35.20 -16.51 38.49
CA ALA A 6 34.11 -17.32 37.95
C ALA A 6 32.84 -16.50 37.66
N LEU A 7 32.53 -15.50 38.50
CA LEU A 7 31.38 -14.63 38.31
C LEU A 7 31.55 -13.66 37.13
N VAL A 8 32.77 -13.14 36.94
CA VAL A 8 33.09 -12.26 35.81
C VAL A 8 33.08 -13.02 34.48
N ALA A 9 33.57 -14.27 34.47
CA ALA A 9 33.49 -15.14 33.29
C ALA A 9 32.03 -15.50 32.93
N ALA A 10 31.17 -15.75 33.93
CA ALA A 10 29.75 -16.05 33.70
C ALA A 10 28.97 -14.84 33.15
N LEU A 11 29.26 -13.62 33.61
CA LEU A 11 28.64 -12.39 33.10
C LEU A 11 29.12 -12.06 31.68
N ALA A 12 30.40 -12.27 31.37
CA ALA A 12 30.93 -12.07 30.02
C ALA A 12 30.34 -13.05 28.99
N ALA A 13 30.03 -14.28 29.40
CA ALA A 13 29.39 -15.29 28.54
C ALA A 13 27.94 -14.93 28.17
N MET A 14 27.21 -14.21 29.04
CA MET A 14 25.83 -13.78 28.77
C MET A 14 25.72 -12.66 27.73
N CYS A 15 26.78 -11.84 27.54
CA CYS A 15 26.79 -10.77 26.55
C CYS A 15 27.01 -11.26 25.10
N LEU A 16 27.36 -12.53 24.89
CA LEU A 16 27.61 -13.10 23.56
C LEU A 16 26.34 -13.62 22.87
N TRP A 17 25.18 -13.56 23.52
CA TRP A 17 23.87 -13.92 22.94
C TRP A 17 23.09 -12.70 22.42
N SER A 18 23.75 -11.83 21.66
CA SER A 18 23.02 -10.86 20.84
C SER A 18 22.53 -11.57 19.57
N SER A 19 21.26 -11.98 19.56
CA SER A 19 20.60 -12.36 18.32
C SER A 19 20.65 -11.16 17.36
N PRO A 20 21.01 -11.35 16.08
CA PRO A 20 20.93 -10.28 15.11
C PRO A 20 19.49 -9.75 15.09
N ALA A 21 19.32 -8.45 15.36
CA ALA A 21 18.04 -7.79 15.19
C ALA A 21 17.71 -7.84 13.69
N ALA A 22 16.84 -8.76 13.30
CA ALA A 22 16.39 -8.88 11.93
C ALA A 22 15.61 -7.60 11.57
N ALA A 23 16.19 -6.80 10.69
CA ALA A 23 15.61 -5.57 10.23
C ALA A 23 14.93 -5.88 8.90
N ASP A 24 13.65 -6.25 8.92
CA ASP A 24 12.93 -6.74 7.75
C ASP A 24 11.69 -5.88 7.45
N PHE A 25 11.22 -5.92 6.20
CA PHE A 25 9.88 -5.44 5.82
C PHE A 25 8.89 -6.60 5.91
N ARG A 26 7.94 -6.50 6.83
CA ARG A 26 6.94 -7.54 7.07
C ARG A 26 5.53 -7.03 6.79
N LEU A 27 4.64 -7.95 6.43
CA LEU A 27 3.21 -7.68 6.32
C LEU A 27 2.44 -8.72 7.12
N CYS A 28 1.59 -8.24 8.01
CA CYS A 28 0.65 -9.04 8.78
C CYS A 28 -0.73 -8.92 8.16
N ASN A 29 -1.25 -10.05 7.68
CA ASN A 29 -2.61 -10.17 7.19
C ASN A 29 -3.56 -10.37 8.38
N ASN A 30 -4.21 -9.29 8.83
CA ASN A 30 -5.23 -9.34 9.88
C ASN A 30 -6.65 -9.50 9.31
N THR A 31 -6.79 -9.84 8.04
CA THR A 31 -8.09 -10.16 7.45
C THR A 31 -8.48 -11.60 7.78
N SER A 32 -9.73 -11.98 7.48
CA SER A 32 -10.13 -13.39 7.52
C SER A 32 -9.76 -14.17 6.26
N SER A 33 -9.35 -13.51 5.19
CA SER A 33 -9.06 -14.12 3.88
C SER A 33 -7.58 -14.39 3.67
N ARG A 34 -7.25 -15.23 2.69
CA ARG A 34 -5.92 -15.29 2.08
C ARG A 34 -5.72 -14.09 1.17
N VAL A 35 -4.53 -13.52 1.23
CA VAL A 35 -4.20 -12.30 0.48
C VAL A 35 -2.96 -12.52 -0.38
N GLY A 36 -3.05 -12.14 -1.64
CA GLY A 36 -1.92 -12.00 -2.54
C GLY A 36 -1.29 -10.62 -2.41
N ILE A 37 0.03 -10.53 -2.25
CA ILE A 37 0.75 -9.26 -2.12
C ILE A 37 1.73 -9.07 -3.27
N ALA A 38 1.79 -7.84 -3.78
CA ALA A 38 2.90 -7.32 -4.58
C ALA A 38 3.54 -6.12 -3.86
N LEU A 39 4.85 -6.00 -3.96
CA LEU A 39 5.68 -4.99 -3.31
C LEU A 39 6.44 -4.20 -4.37
N GLY A 40 6.38 -2.88 -4.30
CA GLY A 40 7.21 -1.96 -5.04
C GLY A 40 8.14 -1.19 -4.11
N TYR A 41 9.40 -1.06 -4.51
CA TYR A 41 10.38 -0.30 -3.75
C TYR A 41 11.43 0.31 -4.68
N LYS A 42 12.17 1.29 -4.15
CA LYS A 42 13.27 1.93 -4.85
C LYS A 42 14.57 1.63 -4.13
N ASP A 43 15.52 1.06 -4.85
CA ASP A 43 16.88 0.79 -4.38
C ASP A 43 17.90 1.65 -5.16
N ALA A 44 19.19 1.32 -5.02
CA ALA A 44 20.28 2.01 -5.70
C ALA A 44 20.27 1.83 -7.23
N GLU A 45 19.68 0.74 -7.73
CA GLU A 45 19.57 0.43 -9.16
C GLU A 45 18.32 1.06 -9.79
N GLY A 46 17.32 1.38 -8.96
CA GLY A 46 16.12 2.10 -9.36
C GLY A 46 14.86 1.50 -8.78
N TRP A 47 13.76 1.61 -9.53
CA TRP A 47 12.49 1.04 -9.13
C TRP A 47 12.43 -0.45 -9.42
N THR A 48 11.96 -1.23 -8.45
CA THR A 48 11.70 -2.65 -8.59
C THR A 48 10.29 -2.96 -8.07
N THR A 49 9.54 -3.80 -8.78
CA THR A 49 8.32 -4.41 -8.29
C THR A 49 8.43 -5.92 -8.27
N GLU A 50 7.89 -6.53 -7.23
CA GLU A 50 7.92 -7.97 -6.99
C GLU A 50 6.54 -8.45 -6.54
N GLY A 51 6.24 -9.72 -6.79
CA GLY A 51 5.01 -10.39 -6.39
C GLY A 51 5.03 -11.82 -6.94
N TRP A 52 4.18 -12.76 -6.53
CA TRP A 52 3.12 -12.64 -5.56
C TRP A 52 3.49 -13.40 -4.29
N TRP A 53 3.46 -12.74 -3.15
CA TRP A 53 3.45 -13.45 -1.88
C TRP A 53 2.03 -13.87 -1.54
N ASN A 54 1.85 -15.13 -1.14
CA ASN A 54 0.57 -15.64 -0.67
C ASN A 54 0.57 -15.68 0.86
N VAL A 55 -0.17 -14.78 1.49
CA VAL A 55 -0.21 -14.63 2.95
C VAL A 55 -1.53 -15.16 3.48
N SER A 56 -1.44 -16.18 4.34
CA SER A 56 -2.60 -16.79 4.96
C SER A 56 -3.32 -15.83 5.92
N SER A 57 -4.59 -16.07 6.14
CA SER A 57 -5.40 -15.36 7.14
C SER A 57 -4.72 -15.36 8.51
N ARG A 58 -4.69 -14.20 9.19
CA ARG A 58 -4.09 -14.02 10.53
C ARG A 58 -2.62 -14.41 10.64
N THR A 59 -1.85 -14.32 9.55
CA THR A 59 -0.41 -14.61 9.55
C THR A 59 0.42 -13.42 9.08
N CYS A 60 1.71 -13.41 9.42
CA CYS A 60 2.66 -12.39 8.98
C CYS A 60 3.77 -12.99 8.14
N GLU A 61 4.04 -12.39 6.99
CA GLU A 61 5.10 -12.81 6.06
C GLU A 61 6.18 -11.72 5.94
N THR A 62 7.40 -12.14 5.58
CA THR A 62 8.50 -11.21 5.31
C THR A 62 8.60 -10.98 3.81
N LEU A 63 8.32 -9.76 3.36
CA LEU A 63 8.31 -9.43 1.93
C LEU A 63 9.71 -9.02 1.45
N LEU A 64 10.45 -8.27 2.27
CA LEU A 64 11.82 -7.88 1.98
C LEU A 64 12.69 -8.16 3.20
N ARG A 65 13.81 -8.86 2.98
CA ARG A 65 14.77 -9.18 4.04
C ARG A 65 15.88 -8.15 4.10
N GLY A 66 16.33 -7.87 5.32
CA GLY A 66 17.44 -6.96 5.56
C GLY A 66 17.04 -5.48 5.58
N THR A 67 18.00 -4.67 6.01
CA THR A 67 17.76 -3.28 6.41
C THR A 67 17.11 -2.46 5.31
N LEU A 68 16.00 -1.82 5.66
CA LEU A 68 15.29 -0.92 4.76
C LEU A 68 16.15 0.30 4.43
N VAL A 69 16.35 0.53 3.13
CA VAL A 69 17.16 1.64 2.60
C VAL A 69 16.31 2.80 2.10
N ALA A 70 15.03 2.55 1.82
CA ALA A 70 14.06 3.55 1.41
C ALA A 70 13.10 3.92 2.56
N ARG A 71 12.55 5.12 2.52
CA ARG A 71 11.48 5.57 3.41
C ARG A 71 10.10 5.05 2.97
N TYR A 72 9.86 5.05 1.66
CA TYR A 72 8.56 4.71 1.08
C TYR A 72 8.62 3.35 0.41
N TYR A 73 7.64 2.51 0.73
CA TYR A 73 7.38 1.23 0.07
C TYR A 73 5.95 1.23 -0.45
N TYR A 74 5.71 0.50 -1.52
CA TYR A 74 4.45 0.51 -2.24
C TYR A 74 3.87 -0.89 -2.22
N ILE A 75 2.60 -1.04 -1.87
CA ILE A 75 1.97 -2.35 -1.76
C ILE A 75 0.72 -2.39 -2.62
N TYR A 76 0.53 -3.50 -3.30
CA TYR A 76 -0.74 -3.87 -3.89
C TYR A 76 -1.14 -5.22 -3.32
N ALA A 77 -2.42 -5.38 -2.98
CA ALA A 77 -2.89 -6.64 -2.44
C ALA A 77 -4.25 -7.05 -3.00
N LEU A 78 -4.50 -8.36 -3.06
CA LEU A 78 -5.73 -8.97 -3.58
C LEU A 78 -6.32 -9.92 -2.53
N ASP A 79 -7.61 -9.78 -2.22
CA ASP A 79 -8.34 -10.76 -1.40
C ASP A 79 -8.74 -11.94 -2.29
N TYR A 80 -8.10 -13.10 -2.08
CA TYR A 80 -8.33 -14.28 -2.93
C TYR A 80 -9.63 -15.03 -2.62
N ASP A 81 -10.22 -14.82 -1.44
CA ASP A 81 -11.37 -15.61 -1.00
C ASP A 81 -12.69 -14.85 -1.21
N ARG A 82 -12.73 -13.54 -0.95
CA ARG A 82 -13.93 -12.70 -1.13
C ARG A 82 -13.87 -11.78 -2.34
N GLY A 83 -12.69 -11.65 -2.95
CA GLY A 83 -12.44 -10.64 -3.96
C GLY A 83 -12.30 -9.24 -3.34
N GLY A 84 -11.80 -8.31 -4.16
CA GLY A 84 -11.42 -6.97 -3.72
C GLY A 84 -9.90 -6.81 -3.70
N GLU A 85 -9.48 -5.54 -3.59
CA GLU A 85 -8.09 -5.17 -3.67
C GLU A 85 -7.77 -4.04 -2.69
N TRP A 86 -6.51 -3.99 -2.28
CA TRP A 86 -5.91 -2.83 -1.66
C TRP A 86 -5.00 -2.17 -2.68
N SER A 87 -5.50 -1.08 -3.25
CA SER A 87 -4.82 -0.32 -4.30
C SER A 87 -4.61 1.13 -3.88
N GLY A 88 -3.74 1.82 -4.63
CA GLY A 88 -3.46 3.23 -4.42
C GLY A 88 -3.13 3.95 -5.72
N GLN A 89 -2.54 5.15 -5.61
CA GLN A 89 -2.30 6.04 -6.75
C GLN A 89 -0.90 5.89 -7.35
N ALA A 90 -0.02 5.09 -6.74
CA ALA A 90 1.33 4.87 -7.25
C ALA A 90 1.31 3.77 -8.32
N PHE A 91 1.26 4.15 -9.59
CA PHE A 91 1.21 3.19 -10.69
C PHE A 91 2.57 2.54 -10.95
N MET A 92 2.60 1.22 -10.94
CA MET A 92 3.80 0.41 -11.20
C MET A 92 3.44 -0.82 -12.06
N CYS A 93 4.47 -1.52 -12.54
CA CYS A 93 4.27 -2.71 -13.38
C CYS A 93 4.01 -3.96 -12.54
N SER A 94 3.06 -4.80 -12.96
CA SER A 94 2.74 -6.08 -12.33
C SER A 94 2.42 -7.16 -13.39
N ARG A 95 2.20 -8.41 -12.94
CA ARG A 95 1.75 -9.54 -13.78
C ARG A 95 0.89 -10.51 -12.99
N ASP A 96 0.18 -11.39 -13.69
CA ASP A 96 -0.68 -12.42 -13.07
C ASP A 96 0.06 -13.53 -12.30
N LYS A 97 1.32 -13.82 -12.66
CA LYS A 97 2.16 -14.85 -12.04
C LYS A 97 3.30 -14.21 -11.26
N GLU A 98 4.01 -14.99 -10.46
CA GLU A 98 5.22 -14.52 -9.75
C GLU A 98 6.19 -13.80 -10.70
N PHE A 99 6.71 -12.66 -10.26
CA PHE A 99 7.42 -11.68 -11.06
C PHE A 99 8.40 -10.85 -10.21
N THR A 100 9.45 -10.40 -10.89
CA THR A 100 10.33 -9.31 -10.48
C THR A 100 10.55 -8.43 -11.70
N ILE A 101 10.17 -7.15 -11.63
CA ILE A 101 10.23 -6.21 -12.74
C ILE A 101 11.01 -4.98 -12.31
N LYS A 102 12.03 -4.63 -13.09
CA LYS A 102 12.78 -3.38 -12.95
C LYS A 102 12.11 -2.28 -13.78
N GLY A 103 12.01 -1.07 -13.23
CA GLY A 103 11.36 0.09 -13.85
C GLY A 103 9.83 0.08 -13.77
N THR A 104 9.23 1.26 -13.74
CA THR A 104 7.77 1.48 -13.61
C THR A 104 7.14 2.08 -14.88
N GLU A 105 7.96 2.34 -15.88
CA GLU A 105 7.57 2.94 -17.14
C GLU A 105 7.14 1.90 -18.20
N ASN A 106 6.26 2.33 -19.10
CA ASN A 106 5.85 1.59 -20.29
C ASN A 106 5.35 0.16 -20.02
N CYS A 107 4.73 -0.10 -18.85
CA CYS A 107 4.32 -1.45 -18.43
C CYS A 107 3.56 -2.21 -19.53
N LEU A 108 2.51 -1.60 -20.09
CA LEU A 108 1.68 -2.21 -21.13
C LEU A 108 2.48 -2.53 -22.40
N ALA A 109 3.35 -1.62 -22.85
CA ALA A 109 4.19 -1.84 -24.04
C ALA A 109 5.26 -2.93 -23.81
N ARG A 110 5.62 -3.17 -22.55
CA ARG A 110 6.55 -4.23 -22.13
C ARG A 110 5.83 -5.57 -21.85
N GLY A 111 4.50 -5.62 -22.01
CA GLY A 111 3.69 -6.82 -21.75
C GLY A 111 3.37 -7.06 -20.27
N TYR A 112 3.37 -6.01 -19.46
CA TYR A 112 2.99 -6.01 -18.05
C TYR A 112 1.73 -5.21 -17.81
N ASP A 113 1.06 -5.47 -16.70
CA ASP A 113 -0.09 -4.70 -16.27
C ASP A 113 0.35 -3.42 -15.56
N ARG A 114 -0.52 -2.41 -15.60
CA ARG A 114 -0.31 -1.15 -14.88
C ARG A 114 -1.23 -1.13 -13.67
N THR A 115 -0.66 -1.35 -12.50
CA THR A 115 -1.41 -1.52 -11.24
C THR A 115 -1.11 -0.38 -10.28
N GLY A 116 -2.13 0.07 -9.54
CA GLY A 116 -2.01 1.13 -8.54
C GLY A 116 -1.67 0.57 -7.17
N PHE A 117 -0.50 0.91 -6.64
CA PHE A 117 -0.03 0.52 -5.32
C PHE A 117 -0.34 1.64 -4.30
N PHE A 118 -0.67 1.27 -3.06
CA PHE A 118 -0.77 2.21 -1.95
C PHE A 118 0.59 2.42 -1.31
N GLU A 119 0.85 3.64 -0.85
CA GLU A 119 2.13 4.03 -0.26
C GLU A 119 2.15 3.73 1.24
N VAL A 120 3.27 3.21 1.71
CA VAL A 120 3.60 2.96 3.09
C VAL A 120 4.81 3.82 3.45
N ASP A 121 4.59 4.84 4.29
CA ASP A 121 5.67 5.63 4.89
C ASP A 121 6.22 4.90 6.13
N THR A 122 7.46 4.45 6.04
CA THR A 122 8.17 3.78 7.14
C THR A 122 8.86 4.76 8.09
N GLY A 123 8.86 6.06 7.79
CA GLY A 123 9.53 7.07 8.61
C GLY A 123 11.04 6.86 8.75
N GLU A 124 11.69 6.33 7.70
CA GLU A 124 13.12 5.99 7.66
C GLU A 124 13.54 4.91 8.69
N GLN A 125 12.57 4.13 9.17
CA GLN A 125 12.84 2.99 10.03
C GLN A 125 13.55 1.88 9.25
N ARG A 126 14.52 1.24 9.89
CA ARG A 126 15.30 0.14 9.32
C ARG A 126 14.53 -1.17 9.19
N ALA A 127 13.39 -1.27 9.88
CA ALA A 127 12.49 -2.41 9.89
C ALA A 127 11.06 -1.89 10.00
N TRP A 128 10.10 -2.53 9.33
CA TRP A 128 8.71 -2.07 9.36
C TRP A 128 7.75 -3.24 9.23
N THR A 129 6.59 -3.14 9.87
CA THR A 129 5.52 -4.13 9.74
C THR A 129 4.21 -3.44 9.35
N VAL A 130 3.68 -3.79 8.18
CA VAL A 130 2.38 -3.34 7.71
C VAL A 130 1.29 -4.23 8.30
N GLN A 131 0.25 -3.61 8.84
CA GLN A 131 -0.94 -4.31 9.33
C GLN A 131 -2.04 -4.18 8.28
N LEU A 132 -2.32 -5.26 7.55
CA LEU A 132 -3.37 -5.27 6.54
C LEU A 132 -4.72 -5.66 7.17
N THR A 133 -5.70 -4.79 7.06
CA THR A 133 -7.09 -5.01 7.49
C THR A 133 -8.01 -5.09 6.28
N GLU A 134 -9.30 -5.37 6.49
CA GLU A 134 -10.27 -5.65 5.42
C GLU A 134 -10.30 -4.52 4.36
N ALA A 135 -10.43 -4.87 3.08
CA ALA A 135 -10.36 -3.89 1.97
C ALA A 135 -11.45 -2.82 2.03
N ASN A 136 -12.63 -3.16 2.55
CA ASN A 136 -13.75 -2.22 2.73
C ASN A 136 -13.52 -1.23 3.89
N GLU A 137 -12.50 -1.43 4.72
CA GLU A 137 -12.17 -0.57 5.86
C GLU A 137 -11.00 0.38 5.57
N GLN A 138 -10.29 0.20 4.45
CA GLN A 138 -9.25 1.16 4.09
C GLN A 138 -9.90 2.48 3.66
N PRO A 139 -9.52 3.61 4.30
CA PRO A 139 -10.01 4.90 3.87
C PRO A 139 -9.47 5.14 2.48
N ALA A 140 -10.33 5.02 1.46
CA ALA A 140 -10.08 5.50 0.11
C ALA A 140 -9.39 6.86 0.25
N GLN A 141 -8.12 6.91 -0.18
CA GLN A 141 -7.18 7.98 0.11
C GLN A 141 -7.89 9.33 0.02
N ARG A 142 -8.20 9.88 1.20
CA ARG A 142 -9.07 11.04 1.33
C ARG A 142 -8.31 12.18 0.66
N VAL A 143 -8.71 12.56 -0.55
CA VAL A 143 -8.07 13.62 -1.33
C VAL A 143 -8.05 14.88 -0.45
N PRO A 144 -6.89 15.38 0.00
CA PRO A 144 -6.86 16.61 0.78
C PRO A 144 -7.10 17.77 -0.18
N GLY A 145 -8.33 18.29 -0.21
CA GLY A 145 -8.62 19.53 -0.93
C GLY A 145 -9.98 19.61 -1.59
N ILE A 146 -11.07 19.60 -0.81
CA ILE A 146 -12.26 20.39 -1.12
C ILE A 146 -12.76 21.02 0.19
N PRO A 147 -12.54 22.32 0.41
CA PRO A 147 -13.19 23.04 1.51
C PRO A 147 -14.67 23.33 1.18
N GLY A 148 -15.58 22.90 2.07
CA GLY A 148 -16.99 23.32 2.14
C GLY A 148 -17.93 22.50 1.22
N THR A 149 -19.13 22.07 1.63
CA THR A 149 -20.06 22.68 2.59
C THR A 149 -20.88 21.60 3.31
N MET A 150 -20.83 21.57 4.64
CA MET A 150 -21.90 21.02 5.47
C MET A 150 -22.85 22.17 5.80
N GLY A 151 -24.12 22.05 5.45
CA GLY A 151 -25.18 22.95 5.91
C GLY A 151 -26.34 22.14 6.47
N PRO A 152 -26.66 22.22 7.77
CA PRO A 152 -27.93 21.77 8.31
C PRO A 152 -28.99 22.88 8.17
N GLY A 153 -30.25 22.48 8.03
CA GLY A 153 -31.33 23.32 7.47
C GLY A 153 -31.76 24.57 8.27
N GLY A 154 -32.05 25.64 7.49
CA GLY A 154 -33.13 26.64 7.57
C GLY A 154 -33.28 27.54 8.81
N PRO A 155 -34.13 28.61 8.77
CA PRO A 155 -34.79 29.30 7.66
C PRO A 155 -34.44 30.81 7.59
N GLY A 156 -34.56 31.45 6.42
CA GLY A 156 -34.42 32.93 6.32
C GLY A 156 -34.19 33.39 4.90
N GLY A 157 -35.14 34.18 4.38
CA GLY A 157 -35.27 34.49 2.96
C GLY A 157 -34.24 35.46 2.39
N VAL A 158 -34.15 35.43 1.06
CA VAL A 158 -33.68 36.54 0.24
C VAL A 158 -34.70 36.78 -0.89
N PRO A 159 -35.25 38.00 -1.03
CA PRO A 159 -36.14 38.35 -2.12
C PRO A 159 -35.41 38.43 -3.48
N GLY A 160 -36.02 37.79 -4.48
CA GLY A 160 -36.06 38.16 -5.90
C GLY A 160 -34.77 38.62 -6.60
N LEU A 161 -34.31 37.82 -7.56
CA LEU A 161 -33.84 38.34 -8.85
C LEU A 161 -34.51 37.55 -10.00
N PRO A 162 -34.91 38.22 -11.09
CA PRO A 162 -35.84 37.68 -12.07
C PRO A 162 -35.20 36.72 -13.09
N ASN A 163 -36.06 35.78 -13.49
CA ASN A 163 -36.01 34.82 -14.58
C ASN A 163 -35.21 35.27 -15.82
N GLN A 164 -34.29 34.42 -16.31
CA GLN A 164 -33.75 34.55 -17.67
C GLN A 164 -33.87 33.21 -18.41
N PRO A 165 -34.50 33.17 -19.60
CA PRO A 165 -34.81 31.94 -20.32
C PRO A 165 -33.73 31.53 -21.33
N GLY A 166 -33.59 30.20 -21.52
CA GLY A 166 -33.28 29.58 -22.81
C GLY A 166 -31.81 29.35 -23.17
N GLY A 167 -31.37 28.09 -23.09
CA GLY A 167 -30.21 27.55 -23.81
C GLY A 167 -30.62 26.33 -24.63
N PRO A 168 -30.27 26.20 -25.93
CA PRO A 168 -30.74 25.10 -26.78
C PRO A 168 -30.15 23.74 -26.40
N GLY A 169 -31.00 22.71 -26.46
CA GLY A 169 -30.62 21.32 -26.24
C GLY A 169 -29.63 20.80 -27.27
N LEU A 170 -28.71 19.97 -26.81
CA LEU A 170 -27.80 19.18 -27.64
C LEU A 170 -28.59 18.09 -28.40
N PRO A 171 -28.29 17.84 -29.69
CA PRO A 171 -28.92 16.76 -30.44
C PRO A 171 -28.38 15.38 -30.03
N PRO A 172 -29.18 14.31 -30.16
CA PRO A 172 -28.76 12.95 -29.84
C PRO A 172 -27.73 12.40 -30.85
N ALA A 173 -26.82 11.58 -30.34
CA ALA A 173 -25.79 10.89 -31.13
C ALA A 173 -26.38 9.82 -32.07
N PRO A 174 -25.76 9.57 -33.24
CA PRO A 174 -26.23 8.56 -34.19
C PRO A 174 -25.94 7.12 -33.71
N ALA A 175 -26.86 6.22 -34.02
CA ALA A 175 -26.81 4.78 -33.74
C ALA A 175 -25.69 4.04 -34.52
N PRO A 176 -25.20 2.90 -34.01
CA PRO A 176 -24.16 2.11 -34.68
C PRO A 176 -24.70 1.41 -35.93
N LYS A 177 -23.90 1.40 -36.99
CA LYS A 177 -24.15 0.59 -38.19
C LYS A 177 -23.59 -0.82 -37.97
N GLN A 178 -24.53 -1.78 -38.00
CA GLN A 178 -24.45 -3.24 -38.23
C GLN A 178 -23.31 -4.03 -37.58
#